data_AF-R6VZ11-F1
#
_entry.id   AF-R6VZ11-F1
#
_cell.length_a   1.000
_cell.length_b   1.000
_cell.length_c   1.000
_cell.angle_alpha   90.00
_cell.angle_beta   90.00
_cell.angle_gamma   90.00
#
_symmetry.space_group_name_H-M   'P 1'
#
loop_
_entity.id
_entity.type
_entity.pdbx_description
1 polymer ?
#
loop_
_entity_poly.entity_id
_entity_poly.type
_entity_poly.pdbx_seq_one_letter_code
_entity_poly.pdbx_strand_id
1 'polypeptide(L)'
;MKLTESKKRLLFEFIRYCAVGGTAFLVETATHWLLWKFVFTDTQSGVNIFIVTTIGFLVGLAVNYILSVVWVFTTEKQQKQGKTVKAFLIFALIGLVGYGIKVLLMYLGALCFGISYSDFSAETVPLQYYATHIISAGIVLVWNYIGRKVIIFRK
;
A
#
# COMPACT_ATOMS: atom_id res chain seq x y z
N MET A 1 28.88 -17.44 15.94
CA MET A 1 28.00 -17.59 14.76
C MET A 1 27.66 -16.21 14.20
N LYS A 2 28.48 -15.70 13.28
CA LYS A 2 28.34 -14.38 12.67
C LYS A 2 27.23 -14.39 11.60
N LEU A 3 25.96 -14.46 12.00
CA LEU A 3 24.87 -13.92 11.16
C LEU A 3 24.95 -12.39 11.27
N THR A 4 25.91 -11.88 10.49
CA THR A 4 26.62 -10.61 10.52
C THR A 4 25.70 -9.41 10.30
N GLU A 5 25.76 -8.42 11.21
CA GLU A 5 25.26 -7.02 11.21
C GLU A 5 24.38 -6.53 10.04
N SER A 6 24.77 -6.81 8.80
CA SER A 6 23.96 -6.65 7.59
C SER A 6 22.52 -7.16 7.69
N LYS A 7 22.29 -8.38 8.23
CA LYS A 7 20.94 -8.96 8.35
C LYS A 7 20.08 -8.22 9.38
N LYS A 8 20.68 -7.79 10.49
CA LYS A 8 20.00 -6.96 11.51
C LYS A 8 19.59 -5.60 10.93
N ARG A 9 20.48 -4.98 10.15
CA ARG A 9 20.18 -3.71 9.46
C ARG A 9 19.02 -3.87 8.46
N LEU A 10 18.98 -4.97 7.71
CA LEU A 10 17.89 -5.30 6.79
C LEU A 10 16.56 -5.51 7.52
N LEU A 11 16.57 -6.23 8.64
CA LEU A 11 15.38 -6.45 9.46
C LEU A 11 14.85 -5.14 10.03
N PHE A 12 15.74 -4.28 10.55
CA PHE A 12 15.36 -2.99 11.12
C PHE A 12 14.79 -2.03 10.06
N GLU A 13 15.38 -2.03 8.86
CA GLU A 13 14.86 -1.29 7.70
C GLU A 13 13.47 -1.81 7.30
N PHE A 14 13.27 -3.12 7.26
CA PHE A 14 11.97 -3.72 6.98
C PHE A 14 10.93 -3.35 8.04
N ILE A 15 11.27 -3.39 9.34
CA ILE A 15 10.35 -3.01 10.42
C ILE A 15 9.93 -1.54 10.31
N ARG A 16 10.88 -0.63 10.05
CA ARG A 16 10.58 0.79 9.78
C ARG A 16 9.67 0.93 8.57
N TYR A 17 9.95 0.17 7.51
CA TYR A 17 9.13 0.16 6.31
C TYR A 17 7.71 -0.37 6.58
N CYS A 18 7.56 -1.40 7.41
CA CYS A 18 6.25 -1.89 7.85
C CYS A 18 5.47 -0.82 8.61
N ALA A 19 6.12 -0.09 9.52
CA ALA A 19 5.48 1.00 10.25
C ALA A 19 5.04 2.14 9.31
N VAL A 20 5.88 2.50 8.32
CA VAL A 20 5.53 3.49 7.28
C VAL A 20 4.39 3.00 6.38
N GLY A 21 4.46 1.75 5.94
CA GLY A 21 3.43 1.12 5.11
C GLY A 21 2.10 1.03 5.84
N GLY A 22 2.10 0.66 7.12
CA GLY A 22 0.92 0.65 7.98
C GLY A 22 0.33 2.05 8.17
N THR A 23 1.17 3.05 8.41
CA THR A 23 0.73 4.46 8.51
C THR A 23 0.09 4.93 7.21
N ALA A 24 0.72 4.64 6.07
CA ALA A 24 0.17 4.98 4.76
C ALA A 24 -1.17 4.28 4.48
N PHE A 25 -1.30 3.01 4.88
CA PHE A 25 -2.56 2.26 4.78
C PHE A 25 -3.66 2.86 5.64
N LEU A 26 -3.35 3.31 6.86
CA LEU A 26 -4.30 4.01 7.71
C LEU A 26 -4.74 5.34 7.09
N VAL A 27 -3.82 6.10 6.50
CA VAL A 27 -4.17 7.35 5.80
C VAL A 27 -4.99 7.09 4.54
N GLU A 28 -4.65 6.07 3.74
CA GLU A 28 -5.46 5.61 2.59
C GLU A 28 -6.89 5.30 3.02
N THR A 29 -7.05 4.50 4.09
CA THR A 29 -8.35 4.09 4.62
C THR A 29 -9.12 5.28 5.18
N ALA A 30 -8.47 6.17 5.93
CA ALA A 30 -9.10 7.38 6.46
C ALA A 30 -9.55 8.33 5.34
N THR A 31 -8.73 8.48 4.28
CA THR A 31 -9.07 9.30 3.11
C THR A 31 -10.29 8.73 2.39
N HIS A 32 -10.33 7.41 2.18
CA HIS A 32 -11.49 6.73 1.61
C HIS A 32 -12.75 7.01 2.45
N TRP A 33 -12.68 6.79 3.75
CA TRP A 33 -13.81 7.00 4.66
C TRP A 33 -14.29 8.46 4.67
N LEU A 34 -13.38 9.44 4.71
CA LEU A 34 -13.72 10.86 4.67
C LEU A 34 -14.38 11.26 3.35
N LEU A 35 -13.83 10.85 2.22
CA LEU A 35 -14.40 11.18 0.91
C LEU A 35 -15.79 10.57 0.74
N TRP A 36 -15.98 9.33 1.19
CA TRP A 36 -17.29 8.69 1.15
C TRP A 36 -18.31 9.42 2.02
N LYS A 37 -17.90 9.80 3.24
CA LYS A 37 -18.77 10.46 4.20
C LYS A 37 -19.16 11.90 3.81
N PHE A 38 -18.24 12.67 3.23
CA PHE A 38 -18.43 14.11 3.01
C PHE A 38 -18.69 14.52 1.56
N VAL A 39 -18.29 13.71 0.58
CA VAL A 39 -18.34 14.10 -0.85
C VAL A 39 -19.31 13.24 -1.65
N PHE A 40 -19.43 11.95 -1.33
CA PHE A 40 -20.20 10.98 -2.12
C PHE A 40 -21.36 10.34 -1.35
N THR A 41 -21.83 11.00 -0.30
CA THR A 41 -22.79 10.51 0.70
C THR A 41 -24.04 9.86 0.13
N ASP A 42 -24.56 10.36 -1.00
CA ASP A 42 -25.85 9.93 -1.58
C ASP A 42 -25.75 9.23 -2.93
N THR A 43 -24.54 8.89 -3.40
CA THR A 43 -24.37 8.37 -4.77
C THR A 43 -23.44 7.16 -4.82
N GLN A 44 -24.02 5.97 -4.60
CA GLN A 44 -23.35 4.68 -4.77
C GLN A 44 -23.24 4.26 -6.25
N SER A 45 -22.80 5.17 -7.11
CA SER A 45 -22.42 4.80 -8.48
C SER A 45 -21.06 4.10 -8.45
N GLY A 46 -20.90 3.03 -9.24
CA GLY A 46 -19.61 2.34 -9.38
C GLY A 46 -18.47 3.28 -9.81
N VAL A 47 -18.79 4.37 -10.51
CA VAL A 47 -17.83 5.42 -10.89
C VAL A 47 -17.30 6.17 -9.66
N ASN A 48 -18.16 6.47 -8.69
CA ASN A 48 -17.76 7.18 -7.47
C ASN A 48 -16.88 6.32 -6.57
N ILE A 49 -17.19 5.02 -6.47
CA ILE A 49 -16.36 4.06 -5.74
C ILE A 49 -14.95 4.01 -6.35
N PHE A 50 -14.85 3.97 -7.68
CA PHE A 50 -13.57 3.98 -8.37
C PHE A 50 -12.77 5.26 -8.12
N ILE A 51 -13.42 6.43 -8.22
CA ILE A 51 -12.77 7.73 -7.98
C ILE A 51 -12.27 7.83 -6.53
N VAL A 52 -13.11 7.53 -5.56
CA VAL A 52 -12.76 7.61 -4.13
C VAL A 52 -11.62 6.65 -3.79
N THR A 53 -11.68 5.42 -4.30
CA THR A 53 -10.63 4.42 -4.08
C THR A 53 -9.31 4.86 -4.71
N THR A 54 -9.36 5.45 -5.91
CA THR A 54 -8.17 5.97 -6.60
C THR A 54 -7.53 7.13 -5.82
N ILE A 55 -8.33 8.08 -5.33
CA ILE A 55 -7.82 9.21 -4.54
C ILE A 55 -7.21 8.71 -3.24
N GLY A 56 -7.87 7.80 -2.52
CA GLY A 56 -7.35 7.20 -1.31
C GLY A 56 -5.99 6.52 -1.54
N PHE A 57 -5.88 5.72 -2.61
CA PHE A 57 -4.64 5.08 -3.01
C PHE A 57 -3.53 6.10 -3.33
N LEU A 58 -3.83 7.17 -4.08
CA LEU A 58 -2.84 8.20 -4.41
C LEU A 58 -2.32 8.94 -3.17
N VAL A 59 -3.20 9.27 -2.23
CA VAL A 59 -2.81 9.91 -0.96
C VAL A 59 -1.97 8.95 -0.12
N GLY A 60 -2.39 7.68 0.00
CA GLY A 60 -1.61 6.65 0.68
C GLY A 60 -0.23 6.45 0.06
N LEU A 61 -0.14 6.41 -1.27
CA LEU A 61 1.09 6.29 -2.02
C LEU A 61 2.03 7.49 -1.76
N ALA A 62 1.50 8.72 -1.76
CA ALA A 62 2.27 9.93 -1.49
C ALA A 62 2.85 9.93 -0.06
N VAL A 63 2.02 9.61 0.94
CA VAL A 63 2.47 9.49 2.34
C VAL A 63 3.52 8.41 2.48
N ASN A 64 3.30 7.24 1.87
CA ASN A 64 4.26 6.14 1.88
C ASN A 64 5.61 6.56 1.27
N TYR A 65 5.60 7.32 0.17
CA TYR A 65 6.79 7.84 -0.48
C TYR A 65 7.57 8.79 0.41
N ILE A 66 6.90 9.81 0.94
CA ILE A 66 7.52 10.83 1.79
C ILE A 66 8.17 10.16 3.02
N LEU A 67 7.42 9.33 3.73
CA LEU A 67 7.91 8.63 4.91
C LEU A 67 9.01 7.62 4.59
N SER A 68 8.94 6.92 3.45
CA SER A 68 9.99 6.00 3.02
C SER A 68 11.31 6.74 2.78
N VAL A 69 11.28 7.85 2.05
CA VAL A 69 12.48 8.64 1.72
C VAL A 69 13.07 9.32 2.96
N VAL A 70 12.22 9.85 3.86
CA VAL A 70 12.66 10.58 5.04
C VAL A 70 13.12 9.66 6.17
N TRP A 71 12.41 8.56 6.42
CA TRP A 71 12.56 7.80 7.67
C TRP A 71 13.09 6.37 7.48
N VAL A 72 12.77 5.70 6.37
CA VAL A 72 13.22 4.33 6.12
C VAL A 72 14.64 4.32 5.54
N PHE A 73 14.90 5.13 4.51
CA PHE A 73 16.17 5.13 3.79
C PHE A 73 17.10 6.24 4.29
N THR A 74 17.80 5.98 5.40
CA THR A 74 18.59 7.00 6.13
C THR A 74 20.00 7.24 5.57
N THR A 75 20.44 6.56 4.52
CA THR A 75 21.79 6.76 3.95
C THR A 75 21.77 7.95 2.99
N GLU A 76 22.74 8.88 3.05
CA GLU A 76 22.80 10.06 2.17
C GLU A 76 22.69 9.74 0.67
N LYS A 77 23.34 8.66 0.22
CA LYS A 77 23.28 8.16 -1.16
C LYS A 77 21.85 7.73 -1.54
N GLN A 78 21.14 7.08 -0.62
CA GLN A 78 19.75 6.64 -0.81
C GLN A 78 18.79 7.84 -0.80
N GLN A 79 19.00 8.84 0.05
CA GLN A 79 18.17 10.05 0.06
C GLN A 79 18.33 10.87 -1.23
N LYS A 80 19.55 11.04 -1.74
CA LYS A 80 19.79 11.75 -3.02
C LYS A 80 19.12 11.03 -4.19
N GLN A 81 19.18 9.70 -4.24
CA GLN A 81 18.48 8.90 -5.26
C GLN A 81 16.97 8.96 -5.09
N GLY A 82 16.47 8.82 -3.86
CA GLY A 82 15.05 8.81 -3.53
C GLY A 82 14.33 10.11 -3.84
N LYS A 83 15.00 11.26 -3.77
CA LYS A 83 14.44 12.60 -4.05
C LYS A 83 14.30 12.94 -5.55
N THR A 84 14.72 12.06 -6.45
CA THR A 84 14.63 12.31 -7.90
C THR A 84 13.23 12.00 -8.42
N VAL A 85 12.73 12.79 -9.37
CA VAL A 85 11.43 12.55 -10.05
C VAL A 85 11.36 11.13 -10.64
N LYS A 86 12.46 10.62 -11.21
CA LYS A 86 12.56 9.23 -11.68
C LYS A 86 12.32 8.21 -10.58
N ALA A 87 12.81 8.44 -9.36
CA ALA A 87 12.60 7.55 -8.23
C ALA A 87 11.14 7.57 -7.77
N PHE A 88 10.50 8.75 -7.75
CA PHE A 88 9.06 8.86 -7.51
C PHE A 88 8.24 8.09 -8.55
N LEU A 89 8.56 8.24 -9.85
CA LEU A 89 7.86 7.53 -10.92
C LEU A 89 7.99 6.00 -10.79
N ILE A 90 9.20 5.49 -10.53
CA ILE A 90 9.42 4.05 -10.30
C ILE A 90 8.68 3.60 -9.03
N PHE A 91 8.70 4.41 -7.97
CA PHE A 91 7.99 4.12 -6.73
C PHE A 91 6.48 4.03 -6.95
N ALA A 92 5.92 4.96 -7.72
CA ALA A 92 4.52 5.00 -8.09
C ALA A 92 4.14 3.79 -8.96
N LEU A 93 4.97 3.42 -9.95
CA LEU A 93 4.76 2.24 -10.78
C LEU A 93 4.76 0.95 -9.94
N ILE A 94 5.73 0.79 -9.03
CA ILE A 94 5.77 -0.38 -8.12
C ILE A 94 4.51 -0.41 -7.25
N GLY A 95 4.11 0.76 -6.72
CA GLY A 95 2.89 0.89 -5.93
C GLY A 95 1.62 0.55 -6.72
N LEU A 96 1.53 0.97 -7.98
CA LEU A 96 0.41 0.70 -8.88
C LEU A 96 0.30 -0.79 -9.18
N VAL A 97 1.42 -1.47 -9.44
CA VAL A 97 1.45 -2.94 -9.59
C VAL A 97 1.02 -3.61 -8.29
N GLY A 98 1.51 -3.12 -7.14
CA GLY A 98 1.08 -3.59 -5.83
C GLY A 98 -0.42 -3.44 -5.60
N TYR A 99 -1.01 -2.31 -6.01
CA TYR A 99 -2.46 -2.11 -5.96
C TYR A 99 -3.21 -3.11 -6.86
N GLY A 100 -2.73 -3.35 -8.08
CA GLY A 100 -3.28 -4.39 -8.95
C GLY A 100 -3.25 -5.78 -8.31
N ILE A 101 -2.15 -6.13 -7.64
CA ILE A 101 -2.04 -7.38 -6.86
C ILE A 101 -3.07 -7.41 -5.72
N LYS A 102 -3.24 -6.30 -4.99
CA LYS A 102 -4.26 -6.19 -3.91
C LYS A 102 -5.66 -6.49 -4.46
N VAL A 103 -6.04 -5.82 -5.54
CA VAL A 103 -7.35 -5.97 -6.19
C VAL A 103 -7.56 -7.41 -6.66
N LEU A 104 -6.55 -8.01 -7.30
CA LEU A 104 -6.61 -9.39 -7.77
C LEU A 104 -6.76 -10.38 -6.60
N LEU A 105 -6.00 -10.21 -5.52
CA LEU A 105 -6.09 -11.08 -4.34
C LEU A 105 -7.44 -10.95 -3.64
N MET A 106 -7.99 -9.73 -3.55
CA MET A 106 -9.34 -9.50 -3.03
C MET A 106 -10.39 -10.17 -3.93
N TYR A 107 -10.25 -10.09 -5.25
CA TYR A 107 -11.11 -10.76 -6.22
C TYR A 107 -11.07 -12.29 -6.10
N LEU A 108 -9.87 -12.87 -6.04
CA LEU A 108 -9.72 -14.31 -5.83
C LEU A 108 -10.28 -14.75 -4.48
N GLY A 109 -10.08 -13.98 -3.42
CA GLY A 109 -10.69 -14.24 -2.12
C GLY A 109 -12.21 -14.21 -2.18
N ALA A 110 -12.81 -13.25 -2.88
CA ALA A 110 -14.26 -13.18 -3.08
C ALA A 110 -14.81 -14.45 -3.75
N LEU A 111 -14.15 -14.91 -4.81
CA LEU A 111 -14.51 -16.13 -5.53
C LEU A 111 -14.43 -17.37 -4.63
N CYS A 112 -13.37 -17.49 -3.80
CA CYS A 112 -13.24 -18.61 -2.87
C CYS A 112 -14.37 -18.70 -1.84
N PHE A 113 -14.98 -17.56 -1.48
CA PHE A 113 -16.10 -17.51 -0.53
C PHE A 113 -17.47 -17.45 -1.20
N GLY A 114 -17.54 -17.47 -2.53
CA GLY A 114 -18.80 -17.41 -3.29
C GLY A 114 -19.53 -16.06 -3.20
N ILE A 115 -18.82 -14.97 -2.91
CA ILE A 115 -19.39 -13.63 -2.73
C ILE A 115 -19.25 -12.84 -4.04
N SER A 116 -20.33 -12.26 -4.53
CA SER A 116 -20.30 -11.38 -5.70
C SER A 116 -19.58 -10.07 -5.37
N TYR A 117 -18.71 -9.62 -6.28
CA TYR A 117 -17.94 -8.37 -6.14
C TYR A 117 -18.82 -7.12 -6.03
N SER A 118 -20.08 -7.21 -6.47
CA SER A 118 -21.10 -6.15 -6.36
C SER A 118 -21.64 -5.96 -4.94
N ASP A 119 -21.56 -6.97 -4.07
CA ASP A 119 -22.00 -6.89 -2.67
C ASP A 119 -20.90 -6.34 -1.75
N PHE A 120 -19.80 -5.88 -2.36
CA PHE A 120 -18.64 -5.30 -1.69
C PHE A 120 -18.94 -3.87 -1.23
N SER A 121 -19.84 -3.77 -0.26
CA SER A 121 -20.12 -2.53 0.48
C SER A 121 -19.58 -2.70 1.90
N ALA A 122 -18.93 -1.65 2.44
CA ALA A 122 -18.22 -1.69 3.72
C ALA A 122 -19.06 -2.19 4.91
N GLU A 123 -20.39 -2.17 4.78
CA GLU A 123 -21.34 -2.58 5.80
C GLU A 123 -21.70 -4.09 5.79
N THR A 124 -21.56 -4.77 4.64
CA THR A 124 -22.00 -6.17 4.44
C THR A 124 -20.83 -7.17 4.33
N VAL A 125 -19.59 -6.71 4.47
CA VAL A 125 -18.40 -7.55 4.27
C VAL A 125 -18.29 -8.60 5.39
N PRO A 126 -18.38 -9.91 5.10
CA PRO A 126 -18.20 -10.93 6.12
C PRO A 126 -16.77 -10.93 6.68
N LEU A 127 -16.62 -11.31 7.96
CA LEU A 127 -15.35 -11.36 8.71
C LEU A 127 -14.21 -12.06 7.94
N GLN A 128 -14.53 -13.07 7.13
CA GLN A 128 -13.58 -13.82 6.30
C GLN A 128 -12.90 -12.94 5.24
N TYR A 129 -13.59 -11.92 4.74
CA TYR A 129 -13.07 -11.03 3.71
C TYR A 129 -12.16 -9.93 4.29
N TYR A 130 -12.37 -9.54 5.55
CA TYR A 130 -11.40 -8.71 6.28
C TYR A 130 -10.04 -9.42 6.39
N ALA A 131 -10.04 -10.74 6.60
CA ALA A 131 -8.80 -11.53 6.59
C ALA A 131 -8.11 -11.48 5.21
N THR A 132 -8.86 -11.68 4.12
CA THR A 132 -8.33 -11.51 2.75
C THR A 132 -7.76 -10.12 2.53
N HIS A 133 -8.43 -9.06 3.02
CA HIS A 133 -7.97 -7.68 2.88
C HIS A 133 -6.63 -7.46 3.60
N ILE A 134 -6.50 -7.93 4.84
CA ILE A 134 -5.28 -7.83 5.65
C ILE A 134 -4.15 -8.63 5.02
N ILE A 135 -4.41 -9.87 4.59
CA ILE A 135 -3.41 -10.74 3.94
C ILE A 135 -2.92 -10.10 2.63
N SER A 136 -3.84 -9.59 1.82
CA SER A 136 -3.52 -8.90 0.56
C SER A 136 -2.68 -7.65 0.82
N ALA A 137 -3.04 -6.85 1.82
CA ALA A 137 -2.25 -5.69 2.23
C ALA A 137 -0.83 -6.09 2.69
N GLY A 138 -0.70 -7.18 3.44
CA GLY A 138 0.60 -7.72 3.85
C GLY A 138 1.47 -8.16 2.67
N ILE A 139 0.91 -8.90 1.72
CA ILE A 139 1.61 -9.33 0.50
C ILE A 139 2.08 -8.12 -0.32
N VAL A 140 1.22 -7.13 -0.48
CA VAL A 140 1.52 -5.91 -1.25
C VAL A 140 2.56 -5.05 -0.55
N LEU A 141 2.57 -5.02 0.79
CA LEU A 141 3.62 -4.36 1.56
C LEU A 141 4.98 -5.01 1.29
N VAL A 142 5.05 -6.35 1.30
CA VAL A 142 6.28 -7.09 0.98
C VAL A 142 6.72 -6.83 -0.47
N TRP A 143 5.80 -6.86 -1.43
CA TRP A 143 6.07 -6.51 -2.83
C TRP A 143 6.66 -5.10 -2.96
N ASN A 144 6.02 -4.11 -2.34
CA ASN A 144 6.45 -2.72 -2.39
C ASN A 144 7.84 -2.54 -1.75
N TYR A 145 8.10 -3.19 -0.62
CA TYR A 145 9.40 -3.17 0.03
C TYR A 145 10.50 -3.72 -0.89
N ILE A 146 10.31 -4.95 -1.38
CA ILE A 146 11.31 -5.63 -2.21
C ILE A 146 11.56 -4.84 -3.49
N GLY A 147 10.49 -4.46 -4.21
CA GLY A 147 10.60 -3.71 -5.46
C GLY A 147 11.35 -2.39 -5.29
N ARG A 148 10.99 -1.59 -4.27
CA ARG A 148 11.63 -0.29 -4.04
C ARG A 148 13.07 -0.44 -3.59
N LYS A 149 13.36 -1.42 -2.75
CA LYS A 149 14.72 -1.71 -2.31
C LYS A 149 15.61 -2.15 -3.46
N VAL A 150 15.14 -3.06 -4.31
CA VAL A 150 15.94 -3.64 -5.41
C VAL A 150 16.14 -2.63 -6.54
N ILE A 151 15.11 -1.86 -6.89
CA ILE A 151 15.11 -1.01 -8.08
C ILE A 151 15.59 0.42 -7.76
N ILE A 152 15.15 1.00 -6.64
CA ILE A 152 15.41 2.41 -6.30
C ILE A 152 16.59 2.53 -5.33
N PHE A 153 16.57 1.72 -4.27
CA PHE A 153 17.55 1.82 -3.17
C PHE A 153 18.58 0.70 -3.22
N ARG A 154 18.98 0.33 -4.43
CA ARG A 154 20.06 -0.63 -4.70
C ARG A 154 21.32 -0.15 -3.97
N LYS A 155 21.90 -1.02 -3.13
CA LYS A 155 23.19 -0.74 -2.45
C LYS A 155 24.23 -0.24 -3.46
#